data_AF-A0A7X7DQF7-F1
#
_entry.id   AF-A0A7X7DQF7-F1
#
_cell.length_a   1.000
_cell.length_b   1.000
_cell.length_c   1.000
_cell.angle_alpha   90.00
_cell.angle_beta   90.00
_cell.angle_gamma   90.00
#
_symmetry.space_group_name_H-M   'P 1'
#
loop_
_entity.id
_entity.type
_entity.pdbx_description
1 polymer ?
#
loop_
_entity_poly.entity_id
_entity_poly.type
_entity_poly.pdbx_seq_one_letter_code
_entity_poly.pdbx_strand_id
1 'polypeptide(L)'
;MNTMYINGCGAITNSGIYSVTSHKLWDPSQVTIDSIRRDQVLGTPLPLFGKLAFPDKLAFSAASLALVGITELPQERSGISIAIPYGSLTTDMFFMESALGPLPSPAYFSATLPSSTIADIAIYYKLKGPDRVFCGGSSPVYDALTAASDLLTLGKASIVLFCAVWAIDPANRKKLNKSTLIDDAAFALLLSSEPISPQAQPCKLVNPLVTSAENPRNDYNFCLKAVECFRSKKKGVIPFTDNCSGNYFEIL
;
A
#
# COMPACT_ATOMS: atom_id res chain seq x y z
N MET A 1 -10.69 22.15 -2.27
CA MET A 1 -10.24 20.74 -2.37
C MET A 1 -10.14 20.41 -3.84
N ASN A 2 -8.95 20.05 -4.31
CA ASN A 2 -8.76 19.70 -5.71
C ASN A 2 -9.25 18.27 -5.96
N THR A 3 -9.97 18.09 -7.05
CA THR A 3 -10.23 16.76 -7.61
C THR A 3 -8.89 16.12 -7.97
N MET A 4 -8.71 14.86 -7.59
CA MET A 4 -7.59 14.02 -8.00
C MET A 4 -8.11 12.92 -8.91
N TYR A 5 -7.23 12.11 -9.48
CA TYR A 5 -7.59 10.96 -10.29
C TYR A 5 -6.93 9.70 -9.78
N ILE A 6 -7.69 8.60 -9.71
CA ILE A 6 -7.15 7.25 -9.55
C ILE A 6 -6.93 6.70 -10.95
N ASN A 7 -5.70 6.35 -11.30
CA ASN A 7 -5.32 5.92 -12.64
C ASN A 7 -5.06 4.42 -12.74
N GLY A 8 -4.85 3.78 -11.59
CA GLY A 8 -4.56 2.37 -11.47
C GLY A 8 -4.75 1.94 -10.02
N CYS A 9 -5.01 0.66 -9.84
CA CYS A 9 -5.14 0.04 -8.54
C CYS A 9 -4.45 -1.32 -8.53
N GLY A 10 -3.93 -1.69 -7.38
CA GLY A 10 -3.41 -3.02 -7.11
C GLY A 10 -3.85 -3.47 -5.74
N ALA A 11 -4.23 -4.72 -5.58
CA ALA A 11 -4.40 -5.32 -4.28
C ALA A 11 -3.96 -6.78 -4.27
N ILE A 12 -3.46 -7.21 -3.13
CA ILE A 12 -3.21 -8.59 -2.79
C ILE A 12 -3.83 -8.82 -1.43
N THR A 13 -4.76 -9.76 -1.34
CA THR A 13 -5.44 -10.13 -0.10
C THR A 13 -5.46 -11.64 0.03
N ASN A 14 -5.95 -12.17 1.14
CA ASN A 14 -6.23 -13.60 1.29
C ASN A 14 -7.22 -14.18 0.27
N SER A 15 -7.94 -13.35 -0.48
CA SER A 15 -8.89 -13.79 -1.50
C SER A 15 -8.29 -13.83 -2.91
N GLY A 16 -7.24 -13.06 -3.18
CA GLY A 16 -6.59 -13.09 -4.49
C GLY A 16 -5.69 -11.90 -4.80
N ILE A 17 -5.37 -11.80 -6.08
CA ILE A 17 -4.63 -10.71 -6.72
C ILE A 17 -5.60 -9.88 -7.56
N TYR A 18 -5.50 -8.57 -7.45
CA TYR A 18 -6.39 -7.61 -8.06
C TYR A 18 -5.59 -6.51 -8.76
N SER A 19 -5.99 -6.17 -9.97
CA SER A 19 -5.53 -4.98 -10.69
C SER A 19 -6.72 -4.31 -11.39
N VAL A 20 -6.46 -3.22 -12.12
CA VAL A 20 -7.49 -2.57 -12.93
C VAL A 20 -7.99 -3.45 -14.09
N THR A 21 -7.16 -4.37 -14.58
CA THR A 21 -7.46 -5.23 -15.74
C THR A 21 -7.69 -6.70 -15.38
N SER A 22 -7.35 -7.12 -14.17
CA SER A 22 -7.40 -8.53 -13.79
C SER A 22 -7.87 -8.74 -12.36
N HIS A 23 -8.49 -9.90 -12.14
CA HIS A 23 -8.79 -10.43 -10.81
C HIS A 23 -8.59 -11.92 -10.86
N LYS A 24 -7.61 -12.37 -10.08
CA LYS A 24 -7.25 -13.77 -9.97
C LYS A 24 -7.45 -14.18 -8.52
N LEU A 25 -8.46 -15.00 -8.29
CA LEU A 25 -8.63 -15.66 -7.00
C LEU A 25 -7.47 -16.63 -6.77
N TRP A 26 -7.09 -16.81 -5.52
CA TRP A 26 -6.16 -17.86 -5.16
C TRP A 26 -6.77 -19.23 -5.45
N ASP A 27 -5.93 -20.17 -5.86
CA ASP A 27 -6.30 -21.58 -5.83
C ASP A 27 -6.16 -22.06 -4.38
N PRO A 28 -7.26 -22.42 -3.69
CA PRO A 28 -7.23 -22.83 -2.28
C PRO A 28 -6.34 -24.04 -2.02
N SER A 29 -6.03 -24.83 -3.07
CA SER A 29 -5.24 -26.05 -2.98
C SER A 29 -3.74 -25.87 -3.22
N GLN A 30 -3.28 -24.69 -3.69
CA GLN A 30 -1.91 -24.52 -4.16
C GLN A 30 -1.24 -23.18 -3.81
N VAL A 31 -1.98 -22.09 -3.63
CA VAL A 31 -1.38 -20.75 -3.51
C VAL A 31 -2.08 -19.94 -2.43
N THR A 32 -1.32 -19.37 -1.50
CA THR A 32 -1.79 -18.39 -0.52
C THR A 32 -1.05 -17.08 -0.75
N ILE A 33 -1.42 -16.03 -0.03
CA ILE A 33 -0.72 -14.75 -0.08
C ILE A 33 0.80 -14.89 0.21
N ASP A 34 1.17 -15.85 1.05
CA ASP A 34 2.56 -16.16 1.44
C ASP A 34 3.40 -16.71 0.28
N SER A 35 2.76 -17.28 -0.75
CA SER A 35 3.43 -17.88 -1.91
C SER A 35 3.34 -17.03 -3.17
N ILE A 36 3.11 -15.72 -3.03
CA ILE A 36 3.17 -14.76 -4.14
C ILE A 36 4.48 -14.90 -4.93
N ARG A 37 4.35 -15.00 -6.25
CA ARG A 37 5.48 -15.11 -7.17
C ARG A 37 5.58 -13.90 -8.07
N ARG A 38 6.83 -13.56 -8.43
CA ARG A 38 7.15 -12.42 -9.30
C ARG A 38 6.35 -12.43 -10.61
N ASP A 39 6.26 -13.59 -11.26
CA ASP A 39 5.58 -13.76 -12.55
C ASP A 39 4.07 -13.50 -12.50
N GLN A 40 3.47 -13.48 -11.31
CA GLN A 40 2.05 -13.18 -11.11
C GLN A 40 1.77 -11.67 -11.10
N VAL A 41 2.77 -10.84 -10.81
CA VAL A 41 2.59 -9.40 -10.51
C VAL A 41 3.48 -8.49 -11.32
N LEU A 42 4.53 -9.03 -11.94
CA LEU A 42 5.54 -8.28 -12.66
C LEU A 42 5.92 -8.98 -13.96
N GLY A 43 5.76 -8.29 -15.09
CA GLY A 43 6.16 -8.80 -16.40
C GLY A 43 7.68 -8.85 -16.58
N THR A 44 8.41 -7.94 -15.94
CA THR A 44 9.87 -7.80 -16.01
C THR A 44 10.59 -8.53 -14.87
N PRO A 45 11.83 -8.99 -15.07
CA PRO A 45 12.60 -9.59 -13.98
C PRO A 45 12.92 -8.58 -12.88
N LEU A 46 12.79 -9.01 -11.63
CA LEU A 46 13.39 -8.40 -10.45
C LEU A 46 14.15 -9.53 -9.73
N PRO A 47 15.46 -9.68 -9.95
CA PRO A 47 16.23 -10.82 -9.42
C PRO A 47 16.15 -10.97 -7.89
N LEU A 48 15.92 -9.88 -7.18
CA LEU A 48 15.86 -9.86 -5.72
C LEU A 48 14.43 -10.07 -5.16
N PHE A 49 13.40 -10.22 -6.00
CA PHE A 49 12.00 -10.34 -5.54
C PHE A 49 11.80 -11.46 -4.51
N GLY A 50 12.43 -12.62 -4.72
CA GLY A 50 12.34 -13.74 -3.79
C GLY A 50 13.02 -13.50 -2.43
N LYS A 51 13.94 -12.53 -2.37
CA LYS A 51 14.71 -12.15 -1.17
C LYS A 51 14.08 -11.00 -0.39
N LEU A 52 13.07 -10.33 -0.94
CA LEU A 52 12.33 -9.29 -0.24
C LEU A 52 11.68 -9.87 1.02
N ALA A 53 11.73 -9.09 2.11
CA ALA A 53 10.96 -9.38 3.30
C ALA A 53 9.47 -9.45 2.94
N PHE A 54 8.69 -10.21 3.70
CA PHE A 54 7.30 -10.48 3.35
C PHE A 54 6.44 -9.20 3.17
N PRO A 55 6.49 -8.19 4.06
CA PRO A 55 5.79 -6.92 3.84
C PRO A 55 6.22 -6.19 2.57
N ASP A 56 7.53 -6.09 2.35
CA ASP A 56 8.13 -5.43 1.19
C ASP A 56 7.69 -6.11 -0.12
N LYS A 57 7.65 -7.44 -0.11
CA LYS A 57 7.17 -8.25 -1.24
C LYS A 57 5.71 -7.95 -1.56
N LEU A 58 4.83 -7.88 -0.56
CA LEU A 58 3.41 -7.57 -0.79
C LEU A 58 3.20 -6.12 -1.24
N ALA A 59 3.86 -5.16 -0.60
CA ALA A 59 3.80 -3.75 -0.99
C ALA A 59 4.29 -3.54 -2.43
N PHE A 60 5.44 -4.11 -2.77
CA PHE A 60 6.00 -4.07 -4.12
C PHE A 60 5.03 -4.65 -5.14
N SER A 61 4.43 -5.79 -4.80
CA SER A 61 3.53 -6.49 -5.70
C SER A 61 2.23 -5.71 -5.93
N ALA A 62 1.65 -5.10 -4.88
CA ALA A 62 0.50 -4.20 -5.02
C ALA A 62 0.85 -2.97 -5.87
N ALA A 63 2.02 -2.37 -5.65
CA ALA A 63 2.53 -1.27 -6.48
C ALA A 63 2.66 -1.67 -7.95
N SER A 64 3.23 -2.84 -8.24
CA SER A 64 3.35 -3.34 -9.61
C SER A 64 2.00 -3.50 -10.29
N LEU A 65 0.99 -4.00 -9.57
CA LEU A 65 -0.37 -4.17 -10.09
C LEU A 65 -1.05 -2.82 -10.36
N ALA A 66 -0.81 -1.82 -9.51
CA ALA A 66 -1.35 -0.46 -9.71
C ALA A 66 -0.72 0.26 -10.91
N LEU A 67 0.47 -0.15 -11.33
CA LEU A 67 1.21 0.43 -12.46
C LEU A 67 0.99 -0.33 -13.78
N VAL A 68 0.15 -1.37 -13.81
CA VAL A 68 -0.16 -2.10 -15.04
C VAL A 68 -0.78 -1.17 -16.09
N GLY A 69 -0.19 -1.16 -17.29
CA GLY A 69 -0.65 -0.33 -18.40
C GLY A 69 -0.14 1.12 -18.36
N ILE A 70 0.63 1.49 -17.34
CA ILE A 70 1.30 2.79 -17.26
C ILE A 70 2.65 2.70 -17.95
N THR A 71 2.81 3.42 -19.06
CA THR A 71 4.00 3.33 -19.90
C THR A 71 5.14 4.23 -19.43
N GLU A 72 4.81 5.39 -18.86
CA GLU A 72 5.80 6.37 -18.45
C GLU A 72 5.37 7.11 -17.18
N LEU A 73 6.33 7.29 -16.27
CA LEU A 73 6.19 8.08 -15.07
C LEU A 73 7.21 9.23 -15.13
N PRO A 74 6.81 10.50 -14.89
CA PRO A 74 7.73 11.62 -14.75
C PRO A 74 8.53 11.47 -13.45
N GLN A 75 9.67 10.77 -13.51
CA GLN A 75 10.46 10.31 -12.36
C GLN A 75 10.62 11.36 -11.24
N GLU A 76 11.04 12.58 -11.60
CA GLU A 76 11.30 13.69 -10.65
C GLU A 76 10.02 14.29 -10.03
N ARG A 77 8.84 13.97 -10.59
CA ARG A 77 7.53 14.42 -10.11
C ARG A 77 6.60 13.28 -9.69
N SER A 78 7.14 12.05 -9.65
CA SER A 78 6.43 10.87 -9.15
C SER A 78 6.90 10.60 -7.73
N GLY A 79 6.02 10.86 -6.77
CA GLY A 79 6.22 10.56 -5.37
C GLY A 79 5.61 9.21 -4.97
N ILE A 80 5.85 8.82 -3.73
CA ILE A 80 5.30 7.61 -3.13
C ILE A 80 4.94 7.91 -1.66
N SER A 81 3.79 7.40 -1.22
CA SER A 81 3.32 7.51 0.15
C SER A 81 2.84 6.14 0.61
N ILE A 82 3.40 5.61 1.69
CA ILE A 82 3.05 4.29 2.20
C ILE A 82 2.55 4.33 3.64
N ALA A 83 1.51 3.55 3.91
CA ALA A 83 1.09 3.17 5.24
C ALA A 83 1.53 1.73 5.54
N ILE A 84 2.26 1.55 6.64
CA ILE A 84 2.71 0.24 7.13
C ILE A 84 2.36 0.13 8.62
N PRO A 85 1.13 -0.28 8.97
CA PRO A 85 0.63 -0.20 10.35
C PRO A 85 1.45 -1.02 11.34
N TYR A 86 2.00 -2.15 10.90
CA TYR A 86 2.89 -2.98 11.72
C TYR A 86 4.36 -2.53 11.70
N GLY A 87 4.70 -1.44 10.99
CA GLY A 87 6.08 -0.97 10.84
C GLY A 87 6.99 -2.08 10.34
N SER A 88 8.18 -2.16 10.94
CA SER A 88 9.20 -3.18 10.65
C SER A 88 9.13 -4.39 11.57
N LEU A 89 7.99 -4.66 12.23
CA LEU A 89 7.88 -5.72 13.27
C LEU A 89 8.46 -7.08 12.83
N THR A 90 8.24 -7.47 11.58
CA THR A 90 8.80 -8.72 11.03
C THR A 90 10.33 -8.74 11.08
N THR A 91 10.97 -7.70 10.57
CA THR A 91 12.42 -7.58 10.46
C THR A 91 13.05 -7.22 11.80
N ASP A 92 12.34 -6.50 12.67
CA ASP A 92 12.72 -6.27 14.07
C ASP A 92 12.86 -7.61 14.80
N MET A 93 11.88 -8.51 14.69
CA MET A 93 11.94 -9.83 15.33
C MET A 93 13.11 -10.66 14.81
N PHE A 94 13.34 -10.70 13.50
CA PHE A 94 14.49 -11.42 12.92
C PHE A 94 15.82 -10.79 13.30
N PHE A 95 15.91 -9.46 13.37
CA PHE A 95 17.10 -8.78 13.81
C PHE A 95 17.41 -9.11 15.27
N MET A 96 16.41 -9.04 16.15
CA MET A 96 16.56 -9.37 17.58
C MET A 96 17.01 -10.82 17.77
N GLU A 97 16.46 -11.77 17.01
CA GLU A 97 16.93 -13.17 17.02
C GLU A 97 18.40 -13.28 16.56
N SER A 98 18.78 -12.56 15.50
CA SER A 98 20.17 -12.54 15.02
C SER A 98 21.13 -11.88 16.01
N ALA A 99 20.65 -10.89 16.77
CA ALA A 99 21.45 -10.13 17.73
C ALA A 99 21.82 -10.92 18.99
N LEU A 100 21.09 -12.01 19.29
CA LEU A 100 21.45 -12.96 20.33
C LEU A 100 22.60 -13.90 19.91
N GLY A 101 22.89 -13.97 18.61
CA GLY A 101 24.01 -14.72 18.05
C GLY A 101 25.33 -13.93 18.11
N PRO A 102 26.47 -14.59 17.77
CA PRO A 102 27.78 -13.95 17.80
C PRO A 102 27.98 -12.86 16.72
N LEU A 103 27.14 -12.85 15.68
CA LEU A 103 27.20 -11.91 14.56
C LEU A 103 25.78 -11.46 14.17
N PRO A 104 25.29 -10.31 14.68
CA PRO A 104 24.02 -9.73 14.27
C PRO A 104 23.98 -9.50 12.75
N SER A 105 22.84 -9.76 12.11
CA SER A 105 22.72 -9.63 10.65
C SER A 105 22.58 -8.17 10.24
N PRO A 106 23.54 -7.59 9.47
CA PRO A 106 23.42 -6.21 8.99
C PRO A 106 22.27 -6.04 7.99
N ALA A 107 21.91 -7.10 7.27
CA ALA A 107 20.80 -7.09 6.34
C ALA A 107 19.46 -6.92 7.06
N TYR A 108 19.28 -7.58 8.22
CA TYR A 108 18.08 -7.37 9.03
C TYR A 108 18.08 -6.00 9.70
N PHE A 109 19.23 -5.53 10.19
CA PHE A 109 19.33 -4.19 10.77
C PHE A 109 18.88 -3.09 9.80
N SER A 110 19.35 -3.09 8.56
CA SER A 110 18.93 -2.10 7.57
C SER A 110 17.42 -2.16 7.27
N ALA A 111 16.81 -3.33 7.46
CA ALA A 111 15.38 -3.56 7.23
C ALA A 111 14.51 -3.31 8.49
N THR A 112 15.09 -2.93 9.64
CA THR A 112 14.31 -2.50 10.83
C THR A 112 13.74 -1.09 10.69
N LEU A 113 14.07 -0.38 9.61
CA LEU A 113 13.47 0.91 9.30
C LEU A 113 12.18 0.70 8.49
N PRO A 114 11.03 1.25 8.90
CA PRO A 114 9.78 1.13 8.13
C PRO A 114 9.88 1.66 6.69
N SER A 115 10.88 2.51 6.43
CA SER A 115 11.21 3.02 5.11
C SER A 115 11.93 2.02 4.19
N SER A 116 12.29 0.82 4.63
CA SER A 116 12.85 -0.20 3.74
C SER A 116 11.83 -0.61 2.66
N THR A 117 10.57 -0.76 3.06
CA THR A 117 9.46 -1.19 2.19
C THR A 117 9.25 -0.27 0.99
N ILE A 118 9.42 1.04 1.18
CA ILE A 118 9.21 2.05 0.13
C ILE A 118 10.43 2.14 -0.82
N ALA A 119 11.63 1.84 -0.32
CA ALA A 119 12.88 2.00 -1.05
C ALA A 119 12.94 1.08 -2.29
N ASP A 120 12.57 -0.19 -2.16
CA ASP A 120 12.61 -1.14 -3.29
C ASP A 120 11.67 -0.72 -4.43
N ILE A 121 10.50 -0.18 -4.08
CA ILE A 121 9.51 0.33 -5.04
C ILE A 121 10.06 1.57 -5.74
N ALA A 122 10.56 2.53 -4.96
CA ALA A 122 11.09 3.79 -5.47
C ALA A 122 12.30 3.57 -6.39
N ILE A 123 13.24 2.69 -6.00
CA ILE A 123 14.41 2.34 -6.80
C ILE A 123 14.00 1.67 -8.10
N TYR A 124 13.10 0.68 -8.05
CA TYR A 124 12.69 -0.09 -9.23
C TYR A 124 11.95 0.78 -10.25
N TYR A 125 10.97 1.56 -9.79
CA TYR A 125 10.16 2.42 -10.65
C TYR A 125 10.75 3.82 -10.87
N LYS A 126 11.95 4.08 -10.34
CA LYS A 126 12.68 5.35 -10.44
C LYS A 126 11.83 6.54 -9.97
N LEU A 127 11.11 6.36 -8.86
CA LEU A 127 10.33 7.42 -8.22
C LEU A 127 11.31 8.31 -7.45
N LYS A 128 11.53 9.53 -7.94
CA LYS A 128 12.49 10.49 -7.37
C LYS A 128 11.81 11.70 -6.73
N GLY A 129 10.49 11.76 -6.83
CA GLY A 129 9.71 12.74 -6.10
C GLY A 129 9.68 12.46 -4.59
N PRO A 130 8.82 13.18 -3.84
CA PRO A 130 8.71 13.01 -2.40
C PRO A 130 8.32 11.59 -1.98
N ASP A 131 9.01 11.07 -0.97
CA ASP A 131 8.76 9.78 -0.32
C ASP A 131 8.26 10.03 1.12
N ARG A 132 7.15 9.41 1.51
CA ARG A 132 6.59 9.48 2.87
C ARG A 132 6.16 8.10 3.38
N VAL A 133 6.53 7.82 4.62
CA VAL A 133 6.21 6.56 5.32
C VAL A 133 5.43 6.88 6.59
N PHE A 134 4.30 6.21 6.77
CA PHE A 134 3.43 6.33 7.93
C PHE A 134 3.28 4.97 8.58
N CYS A 135 3.64 4.88 9.85
CA CYS A 135 3.57 3.65 10.63
C CYS A 135 3.11 3.92 12.05
N GLY A 136 2.45 2.96 12.67
CA GLY A 136 1.87 3.12 14.00
C GLY A 136 0.72 4.12 14.06
N GLY A 137 0.22 4.37 15.27
CA GLY A 137 -0.94 5.22 15.50
C GLY A 137 -2.27 4.57 15.12
N SER A 138 -3.33 5.36 15.14
CA SER A 138 -4.71 4.87 14.97
C SER A 138 -5.20 4.87 13.52
N SER A 139 -4.51 5.54 12.58
CA SER A 139 -4.94 5.62 11.17
C SER A 139 -3.83 6.00 10.17
N PRO A 140 -2.74 5.23 10.11
CA PRO A 140 -1.63 5.51 9.20
C PRO A 140 -2.05 5.54 7.72
N VAL A 141 -3.12 4.84 7.31
CA VAL A 141 -3.62 4.87 5.92
C VAL A 141 -4.23 6.22 5.57
N TYR A 142 -5.04 6.78 6.47
CA TYR A 142 -5.59 8.12 6.26
C TYR A 142 -4.50 9.17 6.18
N ASP A 143 -3.51 9.10 7.08
CA ASP A 143 -2.40 10.05 7.10
C ASP A 143 -1.56 9.96 5.83
N ALA A 144 -1.27 8.74 5.37
CA ALA A 144 -0.56 8.50 4.12
C ALA A 144 -1.32 9.00 2.89
N LEU A 145 -2.65 8.81 2.84
CA LEU A 145 -3.48 9.29 1.74
C LEU A 145 -3.63 10.82 1.76
N THR A 146 -3.74 11.41 2.95
CA THR A 146 -3.78 12.87 3.14
C THR A 146 -2.48 13.48 2.66
N ALA A 147 -1.34 12.92 3.05
CA ALA A 147 -0.03 13.36 2.58
C ALA A 147 0.10 13.22 1.04
N ALA A 148 -0.38 12.12 0.46
CA ALA A 148 -0.42 11.97 -0.99
C ALA A 148 -1.25 13.07 -1.67
N SER A 149 -2.43 13.38 -1.11
CA SER A 149 -3.30 14.44 -1.60
C SER A 149 -2.66 15.83 -1.49
N ASP A 150 -1.98 16.11 -0.39
CA ASP A 150 -1.27 17.37 -0.17
C ASP A 150 -0.09 17.52 -1.13
N LEU A 151 0.67 16.44 -1.38
CA LEU A 151 1.77 16.46 -2.35
C LEU A 151 1.30 16.82 -3.75
N LEU A 152 0.13 16.31 -4.17
CA LEU A 152 -0.50 16.64 -5.45
C LEU A 152 -1.04 18.08 -5.45
N THR A 153 -1.76 18.47 -4.40
CA THR A 153 -2.41 19.80 -4.29
C THR A 153 -1.38 20.93 -4.23
N LEU A 154 -0.27 20.72 -3.52
CA LEU A 154 0.84 21.68 -3.41
C LEU A 154 1.78 21.63 -4.62
N GLY A 155 1.51 20.78 -5.61
CA GLY A 155 2.32 20.63 -6.82
C GLY A 155 3.71 20.02 -6.60
N LYS A 156 3.98 19.49 -5.40
CA LYS A 156 5.25 18.82 -5.05
C LYS A 156 5.44 17.50 -5.80
N ALA A 157 4.36 16.89 -6.23
CA ALA A 157 4.32 15.77 -7.16
C ALA A 157 3.19 16.00 -8.17
N SER A 158 3.31 15.43 -9.38
CA SER A 158 2.19 15.32 -10.33
C SER A 158 1.49 13.96 -10.23
N ILE A 159 2.21 12.97 -9.70
CA ILE A 159 1.73 11.61 -9.48
C ILE A 159 2.22 11.15 -8.10
N VAL A 160 1.37 10.47 -7.35
CA VAL A 160 1.76 9.80 -6.11
C VAL A 160 1.28 8.36 -6.17
N LEU A 161 2.20 7.42 -6.01
CA LEU A 161 1.84 6.03 -5.74
C LEU A 161 1.52 5.92 -4.25
N PHE A 162 0.25 5.71 -3.93
CA PHE A 162 -0.19 5.43 -2.57
C PHE A 162 -0.14 3.91 -2.33
N CYS A 163 0.40 3.46 -1.20
CA CYS A 163 0.44 2.07 -0.79
C CYS A 163 -0.02 1.89 0.67
N ALA A 164 -0.63 0.75 0.97
CA ALA A 164 -0.94 0.33 2.34
C ALA A 164 -0.65 -1.16 2.49
N VAL A 165 0.06 -1.57 3.54
CA VAL A 165 0.44 -2.98 3.74
C VAL A 165 0.26 -3.42 5.19
N TRP A 166 -0.55 -4.46 5.37
CA TRP A 166 -0.64 -5.26 6.59
C TRP A 166 0.01 -6.59 6.29
N ALA A 167 1.20 -6.82 6.85
CA ALA A 167 1.90 -8.07 6.61
C ALA A 167 2.81 -8.38 7.78
N ILE A 168 2.76 -9.62 8.24
CA ILE A 168 3.73 -10.17 9.18
C ILE A 168 4.21 -11.49 8.62
N ASP A 169 5.53 -11.70 8.60
CA ASP A 169 6.08 -12.96 8.10
C ASP A 169 5.40 -14.16 8.78
N PRO A 170 4.98 -15.20 8.04
CA PRO A 170 4.25 -16.34 8.59
C PRO A 170 4.97 -17.04 9.76
N ALA A 171 6.31 -17.02 9.77
CA ALA A 171 7.10 -17.59 10.88
C ALA A 171 6.94 -16.78 12.18
N ASN A 172 6.78 -15.46 12.07
CA ASN A 172 6.60 -14.55 13.20
C ASN A 172 5.13 -14.39 13.60
N ARG A 173 4.19 -14.50 12.65
CA ARG A 173 2.75 -14.36 12.92
C ARG A 173 2.24 -15.38 13.93
N LYS A 174 2.82 -16.59 13.97
CA LYS A 174 2.50 -17.64 14.96
C LYS A 174 2.86 -17.28 16.40
N LYS A 175 3.78 -16.33 16.60
CA LYS A 175 4.26 -15.88 17.92
C LYS A 175 3.39 -14.77 18.52
N LEU A 176 2.45 -14.22 17.74
CA LEU A 176 1.62 -13.09 18.11
C LEU A 176 0.18 -13.52 18.46
N ASN A 177 -0.50 -12.69 19.26
CA ASN A 177 -1.90 -12.92 19.58
C ASN A 177 -2.79 -12.65 18.36
N LYS A 178 -3.53 -13.66 17.89
CA LYS A 178 -4.37 -13.56 16.69
C LYS A 178 -5.51 -12.55 16.83
N SER A 179 -6.02 -12.32 18.04
CA SER A 179 -7.20 -11.46 18.26
C SER A 179 -6.98 -9.98 17.91
N THR A 180 -5.73 -9.55 17.75
CA THR A 180 -5.36 -8.16 17.47
C THR A 180 -4.83 -7.95 16.04
N LEU A 181 -4.73 -9.01 15.23
CA LEU A 181 -4.13 -8.93 13.91
C LEU A 181 -5.20 -8.96 12.82
N ILE A 182 -5.09 -7.99 11.91
CA ILE A 182 -5.79 -8.00 10.64
C ILE A 182 -5.13 -9.03 9.71
N ASP A 183 -5.89 -9.51 8.73
CA ASP A 183 -5.40 -10.34 7.65
C ASP A 183 -4.31 -9.67 6.83
N ASP A 184 -3.38 -10.50 6.32
CA ASP A 184 -2.31 -10.00 5.48
C ASP A 184 -2.91 -9.48 4.17
N ALA A 185 -2.52 -8.27 3.79
CA ALA A 185 -2.91 -7.64 2.56
C ALA A 185 -1.99 -6.48 2.20
N ALA A 186 -1.91 -6.18 0.91
CA ALA A 186 -1.35 -4.94 0.41
C ALA A 186 -2.26 -4.32 -0.63
N PHE A 187 -2.34 -2.99 -0.63
CA PHE A 187 -3.14 -2.20 -1.54
C PHE A 187 -2.30 -1.07 -2.10
N ALA A 188 -2.58 -0.69 -3.34
CA ALA A 188 -1.96 0.45 -3.98
C ALA A 188 -2.93 1.18 -4.91
N LEU A 189 -2.82 2.50 -4.94
CA LEU A 189 -3.54 3.39 -5.86
C LEU A 189 -2.56 4.33 -6.53
N LEU A 190 -2.67 4.50 -7.85
CA LEU A 190 -1.89 5.50 -8.58
C LEU A 190 -2.68 6.80 -8.68
N LEU A 191 -2.32 7.79 -7.88
CA LEU A 191 -3.01 9.07 -7.78
C LEU A 191 -2.32 10.14 -8.62
N SER A 192 -3.08 11.06 -9.20
CA SER A 192 -2.55 12.21 -9.94
C SER A 192 -3.48 13.42 -9.87
N SER A 193 -2.95 14.59 -10.25
CA SER A 193 -3.75 15.81 -10.41
C SER A 193 -4.57 15.82 -11.71
N GLU A 194 -4.13 15.09 -12.73
CA GLU A 194 -4.74 15.01 -14.07
C GLU A 194 -4.85 13.54 -14.51
N PRO A 195 -5.85 13.14 -15.31
CA PRO A 195 -5.98 11.76 -15.75
C PRO A 195 -4.81 11.36 -16.67
N ILE A 196 -4.09 10.29 -16.30
CA ILE A 196 -2.93 9.78 -17.05
C ILE A 196 -3.15 8.36 -17.62
N SER A 197 -4.31 7.75 -17.36
CA SER A 197 -4.68 6.46 -17.94
C SER A 197 -6.11 6.49 -18.50
N PRO A 198 -6.44 5.62 -19.47
CA PRO A 198 -7.81 5.47 -19.96
C PRO A 198 -8.80 4.99 -18.90
N GLN A 199 -8.31 4.42 -17.80
CA GLN A 199 -9.10 3.93 -16.68
C GLN A 199 -9.26 4.96 -15.57
N ALA A 200 -8.73 6.19 -15.75
CA ALA A 200 -8.74 7.22 -14.74
C ALA A 200 -10.16 7.53 -14.25
N GLN A 201 -10.33 7.56 -12.93
CA GLN A 201 -11.57 7.97 -12.27
C GLN A 201 -11.30 9.17 -11.37
N PRO A 202 -12.09 10.24 -11.48
CA PRO A 202 -11.99 11.37 -10.57
C PRO A 202 -12.31 10.94 -9.15
N CYS A 203 -11.57 11.45 -8.18
CA CYS A 203 -11.75 11.16 -6.77
C CYS A 203 -11.49 12.41 -5.91
N LYS A 204 -12.00 12.38 -4.68
CA LYS A 204 -11.81 13.43 -3.68
C LYS A 204 -11.57 12.81 -2.32
N LEU A 205 -10.57 13.32 -1.62
CA LEU A 205 -10.44 13.10 -0.18
C LEU A 205 -11.15 14.24 0.53
N VAL A 206 -12.17 13.92 1.32
CA VAL A 206 -12.93 14.90 2.08
C VAL A 206 -12.57 14.78 3.55
N ASN A 207 -12.02 15.88 4.07
CA ASN A 207 -11.70 16.05 5.47
C ASN A 207 -12.70 17.04 6.08
N PRO A 208 -13.85 16.59 6.63
CA PRO A 208 -14.67 17.49 7.43
C PRO A 208 -13.83 17.91 8.64
N LEU A 209 -13.61 19.22 8.77
CA LEU A 209 -12.95 19.83 9.92
C LEU A 209 -13.74 19.54 11.20
N VAL A 210 -13.61 18.34 11.79
CA VAL A 210 -14.10 18.03 13.13
C VAL A 210 -13.19 17.04 13.85
N THR A 211 -12.88 17.47 15.06
CA THR A 211 -12.06 16.95 16.15
C THR A 211 -12.59 15.68 16.80
N SER A 212 -11.64 14.96 17.42
CA SER A 212 -11.81 14.08 18.59
C SER A 212 -12.90 13.00 18.52
N ALA A 213 -12.50 11.82 18.06
CA ALA A 213 -12.83 10.56 18.74
C ALA A 213 -11.90 9.46 18.20
N GLU A 214 -11.20 8.79 19.11
CA GLU A 214 -10.35 7.61 18.91
C GLU A 214 -11.18 6.38 18.54
N ASN A 215 -12.02 6.48 17.51
CA ASN A 215 -12.67 5.29 16.98
C ASN A 215 -11.64 4.58 16.09
N PRO A 216 -11.33 3.29 16.32
CA PRO A 216 -10.40 2.57 15.46
C PRO A 216 -10.90 2.65 14.02
N ARG A 217 -10.20 3.43 13.20
CA ARG A 217 -10.54 3.60 11.80
C ARG A 217 -10.28 2.27 11.10
N ASN A 218 -11.22 1.85 10.27
CA ASN A 218 -11.14 0.57 9.59
C ASN A 218 -10.38 0.73 8.28
N ASP A 219 -9.10 1.11 8.40
CA ASP A 219 -8.19 1.40 7.29
C ASP A 219 -8.13 0.23 6.28
N TYR A 220 -8.25 -1.01 6.76
CA TYR A 220 -8.30 -2.19 5.90
C TYR A 220 -9.57 -2.22 5.05
N ASN A 221 -10.75 -2.09 5.66
CA ASN A 221 -12.02 -2.09 4.93
C ASN A 221 -12.13 -0.89 3.99
N PHE A 222 -11.55 0.25 4.37
CA PHE A 222 -11.40 1.40 3.49
C PHE A 222 -10.66 1.01 2.21
N CYS A 223 -9.45 0.45 2.33
CA CYS A 223 -8.62 0.06 1.18
C CYS A 223 -9.32 -0.96 0.29
N LEU A 224 -9.98 -1.96 0.88
CA LEU A 224 -10.75 -2.97 0.15
C LEU A 224 -11.87 -2.33 -0.67
N LYS A 225 -12.70 -1.50 -0.03
CA LYS A 225 -13.81 -0.80 -0.71
C LYS A 225 -13.31 0.17 -1.79
N ALA A 226 -12.20 0.86 -1.58
CA ALA A 226 -11.61 1.76 -2.57
C ALA A 226 -11.20 1.02 -3.85
N VAL A 227 -10.52 -0.13 -3.70
CA VAL A 227 -10.15 -0.96 -4.85
C VAL A 227 -11.39 -1.55 -5.53
N GLU A 228 -12.39 -2.01 -4.78
CA GLU A 228 -13.63 -2.55 -5.34
C GLU A 228 -14.45 -1.50 -6.10
N CYS A 229 -14.64 -0.30 -5.54
CA CYS A 229 -15.35 0.80 -6.19
C CYS A 229 -14.65 1.22 -7.48
N PHE A 230 -13.32 1.42 -7.45
CA PHE A 230 -12.55 1.79 -8.62
C PHE A 230 -12.63 0.71 -9.73
N ARG A 231 -12.43 -0.57 -9.38
CA ARG A 231 -12.51 -1.69 -10.34
C ARG A 231 -13.89 -1.85 -10.96
N SER A 232 -14.94 -1.68 -10.16
CA SER A 232 -16.32 -1.79 -10.64
C SER A 232 -16.81 -0.55 -11.38
N LYS A 233 -15.98 0.50 -11.51
CA LYS A 233 -16.34 1.81 -12.08
C LYS A 233 -17.58 2.41 -11.42
N LYS A 234 -17.78 2.11 -10.13
CA LYS A 234 -18.92 2.60 -9.36
C LYS A 234 -18.50 3.85 -8.62
N LYS A 235 -19.34 4.88 -8.72
CA LYS A 235 -19.28 6.01 -7.81
C LYS A 235 -19.53 5.51 -6.39
N GLY A 236 -18.84 6.09 -5.41
CA GLY A 236 -18.97 5.64 -4.04
C GLY A 236 -18.34 6.60 -3.06
N VAL A 237 -19.01 6.77 -1.93
CA VAL A 237 -18.47 7.42 -0.74
C VAL A 237 -17.96 6.32 0.18
N ILE A 238 -16.66 6.30 0.44
CA ILE A 238 -15.97 5.29 1.23
C ILE A 238 -15.49 5.97 2.51
N PRO A 239 -16.18 5.75 3.64
CA PRO A 239 -15.79 6.39 4.88
C PRO A 239 -14.57 5.67 5.50
N PHE A 240 -13.74 6.42 6.22
CA PHE A 240 -12.62 5.87 7.01
C PHE A 240 -13.08 5.32 8.37
N THR A 241 -14.31 5.65 8.78
CA THR A 241 -14.96 5.20 10.00
C THR A 241 -16.29 4.53 9.67
N ASP A 242 -16.79 3.64 10.55
CA ASP A 242 -18.09 2.99 10.35
C ASP A 242 -19.28 3.98 10.39
N ASN A 243 -19.09 5.17 10.98
CA ASN A 243 -20.05 6.26 10.92
C ASN A 243 -19.78 7.13 9.67
N CYS A 244 -20.77 7.27 8.79
CA CYS A 244 -20.71 8.06 7.55
C CYS A 244 -20.56 9.59 7.74
N SER A 245 -20.41 10.07 8.98
CA SER A 245 -20.35 11.49 9.34
C SER A 245 -18.91 12.01 9.54
N GLY A 246 -17.90 11.33 9.02
CA GLY A 246 -16.48 11.65 9.22
C GLY A 246 -15.68 11.79 7.92
N ASN A 247 -14.36 11.62 8.01
CA ASN A 247 -13.46 11.56 6.86
C ASN A 247 -13.91 10.50 5.85
N TYR A 248 -13.94 10.84 4.57
CA TYR A 248 -14.29 9.90 3.51
C TYR A 248 -13.50 10.15 2.22
N PHE A 249 -13.42 9.12 1.40
CA PHE A 249 -12.91 9.16 0.05
C PHE A 249 -14.05 8.93 -0.92
N GLU A 250 -14.21 9.84 -1.88
CA GLU A 250 -15.28 9.79 -2.87
C GLU A 250 -14.68 9.48 -4.24
N ILE A 251 -15.24 8.48 -4.92
CA ILE A 251 -15.00 8.22 -6.34
C ILE A 251 -16.20 8.78 -7.11
N LEU A 252 -15.93 9.69 -8.04
CA LEU A 252 -16.91 10.58 -8.70
C LEU A 252 -17.45 10.08 -10.03
#